data_AF-A0A7J0GAN4-F1
#
_entry.id   AF-A0A7J0GAN4-F1
#
_cell.length_a   1.000
_cell.length_b   1.000
_cell.length_c   1.000
_cell.angle_alpha   90.00
_cell.angle_beta   90.00
_cell.angle_gamma   90.00
#
_symmetry.space_group_name_H-M   'P 1'
#
loop_
_entity.id
_entity.type
_entity.pdbx_description
1 polymer ?
#
loop_
_entity_poly.entity_id
_entity_poly.type
_entity_poly.pdbx_seq_one_letter_code
_entity_poly.pdbx_strand_id
1 'polypeptide(L)'
;MRSVGDTELAVSTWLKAGSSVLKVGDYKTPGGTILFTAARKLESLTLDRETIQVKDSCLQVCRAGDPLRESMDAFIEKIPATTTGSVSLKLYKGSVTVTRRESPYNLYRQDISSFERGQIYDETDATGFSRLCVLPMRVRSMLES
;
A
#
# COMPACT_ATOMS: atom_id res chain seq x y z
N MET A 1 -19.12 -8.06 29.10
CA MET A 1 -17.97 -7.22 28.70
C MET A 1 -16.73 -8.11 28.66
N ARG A 2 -16.16 -8.39 27.48
CA ARG A 2 -14.88 -9.08 27.35
C ARG A 2 -13.90 -8.15 26.61
N SER A 3 -12.68 -8.11 27.09
CA SER A 3 -11.63 -7.13 26.82
C SER A 3 -11.26 -7.01 25.34
N VAL A 4 -11.03 -5.77 24.91
CA VAL A 4 -10.39 -5.41 23.65
C VAL A 4 -8.91 -5.77 23.80
N GLY A 5 -8.48 -6.86 23.19
CA GLY A 5 -7.07 -7.25 23.14
C GLY A 5 -6.38 -6.55 21.98
N ASP A 6 -5.48 -5.62 22.27
CA ASP A 6 -4.55 -5.08 21.29
C ASP A 6 -3.64 -6.23 20.82
N THR A 7 -3.84 -6.70 19.59
CA THR A 7 -3.07 -7.82 19.05
C THR A 7 -1.99 -7.27 18.13
N GLU A 8 -0.73 -7.43 18.54
CA GLU A 8 0.44 -7.07 17.76
C GLU A 8 0.82 -8.28 16.88
N LEU A 9 0.73 -8.14 15.56
CA LEU A 9 1.03 -9.21 14.62
C LEU A 9 2.33 -8.86 13.87
N ALA A 10 3.38 -9.65 14.10
CA ALA A 10 4.63 -9.60 13.35
C ALA A 10 4.45 -10.33 12.00
N VAL A 11 4.63 -9.61 10.90
CA VAL A 11 4.31 -10.08 9.54
C VAL A 11 5.31 -11.14 9.03
N SER A 12 6.54 -11.17 9.55
CA SER A 12 7.62 -12.05 9.06
C SER A 12 7.48 -13.52 9.44
N THR A 13 6.70 -13.88 10.47
CA THR A 13 6.71 -15.25 11.03
C THR A 13 5.68 -16.19 10.39
N TRP A 14 4.72 -15.69 9.59
CA TRP A 14 3.51 -16.45 9.24
C TRP A 14 3.30 -16.76 7.76
N LEU A 15 4.27 -16.45 6.88
CA LEU A 15 4.22 -16.80 5.44
C LEU A 15 4.11 -18.31 5.15
N LYS A 16 4.12 -19.19 6.18
CA LYS A 16 3.93 -20.65 6.08
C LYS A 16 2.61 -21.20 6.63
N ALA A 17 1.74 -20.38 7.23
CA ALA A 17 0.56 -20.92 7.91
C ALA A 17 -0.74 -20.29 7.43
N GLY A 18 -1.48 -21.10 6.67
CA GLY A 18 -2.93 -21.21 6.78
C GLY A 18 -3.70 -19.95 6.42
N SER A 19 -3.88 -19.77 5.11
CA SER A 19 -4.94 -18.94 4.55
C SER A 19 -6.27 -19.29 5.19
N SER A 20 -6.86 -18.30 5.81
CA SER A 20 -8.23 -17.98 5.52
C SER A 20 -8.20 -16.49 5.67
N VAL A 21 -8.52 -15.65 4.66
CA VAL A 21 -9.84 -15.05 4.42
C VAL A 21 -10.06 -13.95 3.35
N LEU A 22 -10.90 -14.23 2.34
CA LEU A 22 -11.47 -13.27 1.38
C LEU A 22 -12.95 -13.64 1.15
N LYS A 23 -13.88 -12.67 1.26
CA LYS A 23 -15.32 -12.90 1.05
C LYS A 23 -15.67 -12.83 -0.45
N VAL A 24 -15.97 -13.99 -1.03
CA VAL A 24 -16.82 -14.15 -2.22
C VAL A 24 -17.77 -15.31 -1.90
N GLY A 25 -19.07 -15.04 -1.77
CA GLY A 25 -20.16 -16.00 -1.52
C GLY A 25 -20.07 -16.80 -0.21
N ASP A 26 -20.78 -16.38 0.85
CA ASP A 26 -21.00 -17.06 2.16
C ASP A 26 -19.84 -17.76 2.90
N TYR A 27 -18.63 -17.80 2.34
CA TYR A 27 -17.40 -18.14 3.02
C TYR A 27 -17.02 -16.91 3.84
N LYS A 28 -17.52 -16.91 5.09
CA LYS A 28 -17.01 -16.02 6.12
C LYS A 28 -15.62 -16.43 6.39
N THR A 29 -14.82 -15.63 5.78
CA THR A 29 -13.47 -15.73 6.01
C THR A 29 -13.20 -14.40 6.84
N PRO A 30 -12.85 -14.52 8.16
CA PRO A 30 -11.91 -13.92 9.17
C PRO A 30 -10.52 -13.21 9.01
N GLY A 31 -9.47 -14.04 8.94
CA GLY A 31 -8.02 -13.74 8.97
C GLY A 31 -7.34 -13.13 7.73
N GLY A 32 -7.59 -13.53 6.50
CA GLY A 32 -7.04 -12.98 5.26
C GLY A 32 -7.47 -11.55 4.97
N THR A 33 -8.64 -11.11 5.39
CA THR A 33 -9.05 -9.70 5.38
C THR A 33 -8.23 -8.93 6.40
N ILE A 34 -7.96 -9.52 7.58
CA ILE A 34 -7.05 -8.95 8.57
C ILE A 34 -5.63 -8.88 8.01
N LEU A 35 -5.12 -9.97 7.44
CA LEU A 35 -3.77 -10.08 6.87
C LEU A 35 -3.60 -9.21 5.63
N PHE A 36 -4.56 -9.22 4.70
CA PHE A 36 -4.55 -8.37 3.52
C PHE A 36 -4.59 -6.90 3.91
N THR A 37 -5.41 -6.55 4.90
CA THR A 37 -5.44 -5.17 5.42
C THR A 37 -4.11 -4.82 6.09
N ALA A 38 -3.51 -5.71 6.87
CA ALA A 38 -2.21 -5.49 7.49
C ALA A 38 -1.10 -5.32 6.44
N ALA A 39 -0.98 -6.26 5.52
CA ALA A 39 0.03 -6.29 4.46
C ALA A 39 -0.07 -5.04 3.59
N ARG A 40 -1.27 -4.69 3.11
CA ARG A 40 -1.48 -3.48 2.30
C ARG A 40 -1.09 -2.20 3.04
N LYS A 41 -1.26 -2.18 4.36
CA LYS A 41 -0.91 -1.01 5.20
C LYS A 41 0.58 -0.95 5.47
N LEU A 42 1.26 -2.09 5.57
CA LEU A 42 2.71 -2.15 5.67
C LEU A 42 3.37 -1.74 4.36
N GLU A 43 2.85 -2.24 3.23
CA GLU A 43 3.30 -1.85 1.88
C GLU A 43 3.18 -0.35 1.63
N SER A 44 2.11 0.30 2.11
CA SER A 44 1.96 1.76 1.99
C SER A 44 3.05 2.57 2.70
N LEU A 45 3.84 1.93 3.57
CA LEU A 45 4.91 2.55 4.34
C LEU A 45 6.30 2.26 3.75
N THR A 46 6.46 1.11 3.09
CA THR A 46 7.76 0.60 2.60
C THR A 46 7.92 0.67 1.08
N LEU A 47 6.82 0.77 0.34
CA LEU A 47 6.82 0.81 -1.12
C LEU A 47 6.49 2.20 -1.63
N ASP A 48 7.09 2.55 -2.77
CA ASP A 48 6.75 3.75 -3.50
C ASP A 48 5.37 3.64 -4.18
N ARG A 49 4.83 4.81 -4.53
CA ARG A 49 3.49 4.92 -5.12
C ARG A 49 3.38 4.19 -6.46
N GLU A 50 4.40 4.26 -7.30
CA GLU A 50 4.37 3.68 -8.65
C GLU A 50 4.40 2.16 -8.60
N THR A 51 5.25 1.59 -7.73
CA THR A 51 5.31 0.15 -7.47
C THR A 51 3.96 -0.38 -6.99
N ILE A 52 3.28 0.31 -6.07
CA ILE A 52 1.93 -0.07 -5.63
C ILE A 52 0.94 -0.06 -6.80
N GLN A 53 0.97 0.99 -7.62
CA GLN A 53 0.06 1.14 -8.76
C GLN A 53 0.27 0.05 -9.82
N VAL A 54 1.53 -0.28 -10.14
CA VAL A 54 1.87 -1.34 -11.09
C VAL A 54 1.48 -2.71 -10.52
N LYS A 55 1.72 -2.95 -9.22
CA LYS A 55 1.31 -4.18 -8.55
C LYS A 55 -0.22 -4.37 -8.60
N ASP A 56 -0.98 -3.33 -8.28
CA ASP A 56 -2.45 -3.39 -8.33
C ASP A 56 -2.96 -3.62 -9.76
N SER A 57 -2.30 -3.03 -10.77
CA SER A 57 -2.64 -3.24 -12.19
C SER A 57 -2.32 -4.67 -12.64
N CYS A 58 -1.17 -5.21 -12.23
CA CYS A 58 -0.73 -6.56 -12.52
C CYS A 58 -1.75 -7.61 -12.04
N LEU A 59 -2.27 -7.44 -10.81
CA LEU A 59 -3.28 -8.33 -10.23
C LEU A 59 -4.60 -8.38 -11.03
N GLN A 60 -4.93 -7.35 -11.80
CA GLN A 60 -6.16 -7.31 -12.62
C GLN A 60 -6.02 -8.02 -13.97
N VAL A 61 -4.82 -7.99 -14.56
CA VAL A 61 -4.57 -8.51 -15.92
C VAL A 61 -4.20 -9.99 -15.88
N CYS A 62 -3.67 -10.47 -14.76
CA CYS A 62 -3.12 -11.80 -14.62
C CYS A 62 -4.25 -12.86 -14.55
N ARG A 63 -4.59 -13.46 -15.69
CA ARG A 63 -5.50 -14.63 -15.75
C ARG A 63 -4.73 -15.93 -15.52
N ALA A 64 -5.43 -16.95 -15.04
CA ALA A 64 -4.80 -18.26 -14.80
C ALA A 64 -4.41 -18.91 -16.14
N GLY A 65 -3.14 -19.30 -16.27
CA GLY A 65 -2.62 -20.05 -17.42
C GLY A 65 -1.88 -19.22 -18.48
N ASP A 66 -1.79 -17.90 -18.34
CA ASP A 66 -1.05 -17.06 -19.30
C ASP A 66 0.47 -17.12 -19.04
N PRO A 67 1.34 -17.19 -20.07
CA PRO A 67 2.80 -17.15 -19.88
C PRO A 67 3.28 -15.82 -19.29
N LEU A 68 2.51 -14.74 -19.49
CA LEU A 68 2.74 -13.45 -18.85
C LEU A 68 2.68 -13.54 -17.32
N ARG A 69 1.95 -14.52 -16.78
CA ARG A 69 1.80 -14.74 -15.35
C ARG A 69 3.11 -15.10 -14.67
N GLU A 70 3.96 -15.92 -15.28
CA GLU A 70 5.25 -16.30 -14.68
C GLU A 70 6.15 -15.09 -14.47
N SER A 71 6.17 -14.18 -15.45
CA SER A 71 6.94 -12.93 -15.36
C SER A 71 6.37 -11.99 -14.28
N MET A 72 5.05 -11.93 -14.18
CA MET A 72 4.33 -11.13 -13.18
C MET A 72 4.48 -11.69 -11.77
N ASP A 73 4.44 -13.01 -11.61
CA ASP A 73 4.61 -13.69 -10.34
C ASP A 73 6.04 -13.47 -9.81
N ALA A 74 7.07 -13.53 -10.67
CA ALA A 74 8.44 -13.18 -10.30
C ALA A 74 8.60 -11.72 -9.87
N PHE A 75 7.86 -10.79 -10.51
CA PHE A 75 7.82 -9.39 -10.09
C PHE A 75 7.17 -9.25 -8.69
N ILE A 76 6.02 -9.88 -8.48
CA ILE A 76 5.29 -9.85 -7.21
C ILE A 76 6.10 -10.50 -6.07
N GLU A 77 6.87 -11.54 -6.33
CA GLU A 77 7.75 -12.19 -5.35
C GLU A 77 8.89 -11.28 -4.88
N LYS A 78 9.40 -10.42 -5.77
CA LYS A 78 10.55 -9.55 -5.48
C LYS A 78 10.20 -8.30 -4.67
N ILE A 79 9.03 -7.71 -4.89
CA ILE A 79 8.57 -6.47 -4.23
C ILE A 79 8.56 -6.55 -2.68
N PRO A 80 8.02 -7.61 -2.05
CA PRO A 80 7.91 -7.66 -0.59
C PRO A 80 9.25 -7.84 0.14
N ALA A 81 10.38 -7.98 -0.56
CA ALA A 81 11.71 -8.12 0.06
C ALA A 81 12.05 -6.98 1.03
N THR A 82 11.56 -5.76 0.78
CA THR A 82 11.73 -4.59 1.66
C THR A 82 10.55 -4.36 2.60
N THR A 83 9.46 -5.12 2.46
CA THR A 83 8.21 -4.96 3.21
C THR A 83 8.26 -5.74 4.52
N THR A 84 9.20 -5.38 5.39
CA THR A 84 9.36 -5.97 6.73
C THR A 84 8.88 -4.99 7.80
N GLY A 85 8.10 -5.45 8.78
CA GLY A 85 7.64 -4.60 9.89
C GLY A 85 6.49 -5.20 10.70
N SER A 86 5.90 -4.36 11.56
CA SER A 86 4.79 -4.71 12.44
C SER A 86 3.59 -3.78 12.21
N VAL A 87 2.38 -4.34 12.31
CA VAL A 87 1.13 -3.59 12.19
C VAL A 87 0.21 -3.97 13.34
N SER A 88 -0.23 -2.96 14.11
CA SER A 88 -1.19 -3.13 15.20
C SER A 88 -2.59 -2.85 14.68
N LEU A 89 -3.49 -3.83 14.84
CA LEU A 89 -4.87 -3.75 14.36
C LEU A 89 -5.86 -3.79 15.53
N LYS A 90 -6.89 -2.96 15.47
CA LYS A 90 -8.05 -2.99 16.35
C LYS A 90 -9.22 -3.64 15.61
N LEU A 91 -9.73 -4.73 16.18
CA LEU A 91 -10.87 -5.46 15.64
C LEU A 91 -12.14 -5.11 16.41
N TYR A 92 -13.18 -4.66 15.72
CA TYR A 92 -14.44 -4.29 16.35
C TYR A 92 -15.65 -4.69 15.50
N LYS A 93 -16.52 -5.56 16.02
CA LYS A 93 -17.80 -5.99 15.38
C LYS A 93 -17.68 -6.33 13.88
N GLY A 94 -16.59 -6.98 13.48
CA GLY A 94 -16.34 -7.36 12.09
C GLY A 94 -15.65 -6.29 11.24
N SER A 95 -15.31 -5.14 11.81
CA SER A 95 -14.45 -4.11 11.22
C SER A 95 -13.00 -4.28 11.69
N VAL A 96 -12.06 -3.96 10.80
CA VAL A 96 -10.62 -3.94 11.06
C VAL A 96 -10.14 -2.50 10.91
N THR A 97 -9.51 -1.96 11.95
CA THR A 97 -8.93 -0.61 11.94
C THR A 97 -7.44 -0.71 12.27
N VAL A 98 -6.60 0.04 11.56
CA VAL A 98 -5.15 0.04 11.79
C VAL A 98 -4.80 1.15 12.76
N THR A 99 -4.18 0.79 13.88
CA THR A 99 -3.81 1.74 14.94
C THR A 99 -2.37 2.21 14.79
N ARG A 100 -1.45 1.30 14.47
CA ARG A 100 0.00 1.58 14.40
C ARG A 100 0.66 0.75 13.31
N ARG A 101 1.71 1.30 12.71
CA ARG A 101 2.52 0.65 11.67
C ARG A 101 3.96 1.05 11.90
N GLU A 102 4.85 0.07 11.89
CA GLU A 102 6.28 0.31 12.05
C GLU A 102 7.07 -0.55 11.07
N SER A 103 8.11 0.02 10.51
CA SER A 103 9.06 -0.69 9.65
C SER A 103 10.45 -0.07 9.77
N PRO A 104 11.52 -0.86 9.74
CA PRO A 104 12.88 -0.34 9.57
C PRO A 104 13.11 0.31 8.19
N TYR A 105 12.29 -0.01 7.17
CA TYR A 105 12.39 0.51 5.80
C TYR A 105 11.35 1.59 5.50
N ASN A 106 11.01 2.39 6.50
CA ASN A 106 9.99 3.43 6.38
C ASN A 106 10.41 4.54 5.39
N LEU A 107 9.61 4.75 4.34
CA LEU A 107 9.77 5.86 3.39
C LEU A 107 9.13 7.18 3.88
N TYR A 108 8.27 7.11 4.90
CA TYR A 108 7.65 8.29 5.51
C TYR A 108 8.68 9.05 6.36
N ARG A 109 8.93 10.31 5.99
CA ARG A 109 9.73 11.26 6.77
C ARG A 109 8.85 12.38 7.30
N GLN A 110 8.82 12.53 8.62
CA GLN A 110 7.98 13.52 9.29
C GLN A 110 8.44 14.96 8.98
N ASP A 111 9.74 15.13 8.80
CA ASP A 111 10.47 16.35 8.46
C ASP A 111 10.15 16.90 7.06
N ILE A 112 9.57 16.08 6.17
CA ILE A 112 9.04 16.53 4.87
C ILE A 112 7.52 16.77 4.94
N SER A 113 6.84 16.11 5.89
CA SER A 113 5.38 16.17 6.02
C SER A 113 4.89 17.24 7.00
N SER A 114 5.77 17.84 7.82
CA SER A 114 5.39 18.91 8.72
C SER A 114 5.13 20.20 7.94
N PHE A 115 4.19 21.01 8.43
CA PHE A 115 3.93 22.37 7.92
C PHE A 115 5.02 23.37 8.34
N GLU A 116 6.02 22.91 9.07
CA GLU A 116 7.18 23.74 9.40
C GLU A 116 8.04 23.85 8.15
N ARG A 117 8.56 25.05 7.86
CA ARG A 117 9.48 25.26 6.72
C ARG A 117 10.78 24.48 6.96
N GLY A 118 10.77 23.21 6.61
CA GLY A 118 11.96 22.37 6.59
C GLY A 118 12.90 22.82 5.48
N GLN A 119 14.20 22.73 5.71
CA GLN A 119 15.22 23.09 4.71
C GLN A 119 15.26 22.14 3.49
N ILE A 120 14.47 21.06 3.49
CA ILE A 120 14.56 19.96 2.52
C ILE A 120 13.65 20.20 1.30
N TYR A 121 12.54 20.93 1.45
CA TYR A 121 11.57 21.16 0.37
C TYR A 121 11.26 22.65 0.21
N ASP A 122 11.38 23.15 -1.03
CA ASP A 122 11.00 24.52 -1.39
C ASP A 122 9.59 24.52 -2.00
N GLU A 123 8.67 25.26 -1.37
CA GLU A 123 7.30 25.41 -1.83
C GLU A 123 7.19 26.04 -3.23
N THR A 124 8.21 26.81 -3.66
CA THR A 124 8.22 27.45 -4.98
C THR A 124 8.32 26.44 -6.12
N ASP A 125 8.96 25.29 -5.90
CA ASP A 125 9.06 24.20 -6.87
C ASP A 125 7.68 23.59 -7.18
N ALA A 126 6.74 23.59 -6.23
CA ALA A 126 5.37 23.14 -6.46
C ALA A 126 4.67 23.96 -7.56
N THR A 127 4.93 25.27 -7.58
CA THR A 127 4.34 26.19 -8.56
C THR A 127 4.93 25.95 -9.95
N GLY A 128 6.24 25.71 -10.04
CA GLY A 128 6.91 25.32 -11.27
C GLY A 128 6.40 23.99 -11.82
N PHE A 129 6.29 22.98 -10.95
CA PHE A 129 5.77 21.65 -11.30
C PHE A 129 4.34 21.71 -11.81
N SER A 130 3.45 22.45 -11.13
CA SER A 130 2.06 22.62 -11.57
C SER A 130 1.97 23.21 -12.99
N ARG A 131 2.78 24.23 -13.28
CA ARG A 131 2.84 24.84 -14.62
C ARG A 131 3.29 23.84 -15.68
N LEU A 132 4.30 23.03 -15.38
CA LEU A 132 4.80 22.01 -16.30
C LEU A 132 3.79 20.88 -16.54
N CYS A 133 3.17 20.35 -15.49
CA CYS A 133 2.16 19.28 -15.62
C CYS A 133 0.92 19.71 -16.42
N VAL A 134 0.49 20.97 -16.26
CA VAL A 134 -0.68 21.51 -16.96
C VAL A 134 -0.35 22.04 -18.37
N LEU A 135 0.94 22.23 -18.69
CA LEU A 135 1.39 22.72 -19.99
C LEU A 135 0.79 21.99 -21.21
N PRO A 136 0.80 20.64 -21.29
CA PRO A 136 0.22 19.93 -22.44
C PRO A 136 -1.30 20.14 -22.55
N MET A 137 -2.01 20.27 -21.42
CA MET A 137 -3.45 20.58 -21.43
C MET A 137 -3.72 21.99 -21.97
N ARG A 138 -2.88 22.97 -21.59
CA ARG A 138 -2.96 24.34 -22.13
C ARG A 138 -2.73 24.38 -23.63
N VAL A 139 -1.69 23.69 -24.12
CA VAL A 139 -1.40 23.61 -25.56
C VAL A 139 -2.58 23.00 -26.31
N ARG A 140 -3.15 21.91 -25.79
CA ARG A 140 -4.35 21.29 -26.39
C ARG A 140 -5.54 22.24 -26.43
N SER A 141 -5.80 22.98 -25.35
CA SER A 141 -6.89 23.97 -25.32
C SER A 141 -6.73 25.11 -26.33
N MET A 142 -5.48 25.49 -26.65
CA MET A 142 -5.18 26.52 -27.65
C MET A 142 -5.36 26.04 -29.09
N LEU A 143 -5.31 24.73 -29.33
CA LEU A 143 -5.52 24.12 -30.66
C LEU A 143 -7.00 23.82 -30.93
N GLU A 144 -7.81 23.70 -29.88
CA GLU A 144 -9.25 23.43 -29.95
C GLU A 144 -10.11 24.72 -29.97
N SER A 145 -9.48 25.91 -29.88
CA SER A 145 -10.09 27.25 -29.93
C SER A 145 -9.75 27.99 -31.22
#